data_AF-A0A6H1P6U8-F1
#
_entry.id   AF-A0A6H1P6U8-F1
#
_cell.length_a   1.000
_cell.length_b   1.000
_cell.length_c   1.000
_cell.angle_alpha   90.00
_cell.angle_beta   90.00
_cell.angle_gamma   90.00
#
_symmetry.space_group_name_H-M   'P 1'
#
loop_
_entity.id
_entity.type
_entity.pdbx_description
1 polymer ?
#
loop_
_entity_poly.entity_id
_entity_poly.type
_entity_poly.pdbx_seq_one_letter_code
_entity_poly.pdbx_strand_id
1 'polypeptide(L)' 'MEHVLYNGKKYIILYTYDSGYCEIKEIESVHNVQLVHLSELKNLT' A
#
# COMPACT_ATOMS: atom_id res chain seq x y z
N MET A 1 -0.69 10.28 -5.93
CA MET A 1 -0.38 9.22 -4.96
C MET A 1 -1.57 8.29 -4.94
N GLU A 2 -1.34 6.99 -5.12
CA GLU A 2 -2.41 6.01 -5.20
C GLU A 2 -2.81 5.55 -3.81
N HIS A 3 -4.10 5.60 -3.49
CA HIS A 3 -4.66 5.22 -2.20
C HIS A 3 -5.24 3.81 -2.27
N VAL A 4 -4.86 2.97 -1.32
CA VAL A 4 -5.28 1.56 -1.27
C VAL A 4 -5.77 1.17 0.12
N LEU A 5 -6.63 0.16 0.15
CA LEU A 5 -7.03 -0.54 1.35
C LEU A 5 -6.19 -1.81 1.51
N TYR A 6 -5.57 -1.96 2.67
CA TYR A 6 -4.87 -3.16 3.10
C TYR A 6 -5.33 -3.50 4.52
N ASN A 7 -5.80 -4.74 4.74
CA ASN A 7 -6.38 -5.17 6.02
C ASN A 7 -7.41 -4.20 6.65
N GLY A 8 -8.24 -3.57 5.80
CA GLY A 8 -9.29 -2.64 6.23
C GLY A 8 -8.82 -1.23 6.61
N LYS A 9 -7.52 -0.94 6.50
CA LYS A 9 -6.92 0.38 6.76
C LYS A 9 -6.45 1.04 5.47
N LYS A 10 -6.36 2.38 5.47
CA LYS A 10 -5.96 3.17 4.30
C LYS A 10 -4.46 3.40 4.27
N TYR A 11 -3.87 3.15 3.11
CA TYR A 11 -2.44 3.33 2.83
C TYR A 11 -2.26 4.12 1.53
N ILE A 12 -1.03 4.60 1.33
CA ILE A 12 -0.55 5.08 0.05
C ILE A 12 0.51 4.13 -0.50
N ILE A 13 0.52 3.91 -1.82
CA ILE A 13 1.63 3.24 -2.50
C ILE A 13 2.79 4.23 -2.65
N LEU A 14 3.98 3.83 -2.18
CA LEU A 14 5.22 4.58 -2.31
C LEU A 14 6.01 4.16 -3.54
N TYR A 15 6.09 2.85 -3.78
CA TYR A 15 6.86 2.27 -4.88
C TYR A 15 6.27 0.92 -5.29
N THR A 16 6.31 0.61 -6.58
CA THR A 16 5.86 -0.67 -7.13
C THR A 16 7.02 -1.33 -7.85
N TYR A 17 7.22 -2.61 -7.57
CA TYR A 17 8.24 -3.45 -8.17
C TYR A 17 7.66 -4.28 -9.32
N ASP A 18 8.47 -4.58 -10.33
CA ASP A 18 8.07 -5.45 -11.46
C ASP A 18 7.74 -6.89 -11.02
N SER A 19 8.12 -7.27 -9.78
CA SER A 19 7.80 -8.56 -9.17
C SER A 19 6.33 -8.70 -8.73
N GLY A 20 5.52 -7.65 -8.85
CA GLY A 20 4.14 -7.62 -8.36
C GLY A 20 3.99 -7.23 -6.88
N TYR A 21 5.09 -6.84 -6.23
CA TYR A 21 5.09 -6.30 -4.87
C TYR A 21 5.14 -4.78 -4.89
N CYS A 22 4.69 -4.15 -3.80
CA CYS A 22 4.77 -2.71 -3.61
C CYS A 22 5.00 -2.34 -2.14
N GLU A 23 5.63 -1.19 -1.94
CA GLU A 23 5.75 -0.54 -0.64
C GLU A 23 4.52 0.32 -0.36
N ILE A 24 3.87 0.06 0.76
CA ILE A 24 2.73 0.84 1.25
C ILE A 24 3.06 1.53 2.57
N LYS A 25 2.49 2.71 2.79
CA LYS A 25 2.61 3.46 4.05
C LYS A 25 1.25 3.88 4.57
N GLU A 26 1.01 3.65 5.86
CA GLU A 26 -0.22 4.09 6.53
C GLU A 26 -0.21 5.62 6.61
N ILE A 27 -1.32 6.26 6.21
CA ILE A 27 -1.39 7.73 6.06
C ILE A 27 -1.14 8.44 7.41
N GLU A 28 -1.63 7.86 8.50
CA GLU A 28 -1.55 8.45 9.84
C GLU A 28 -0.28 8.05 10.61
N SER A 29 0.55 7.15 10.05
CA SER A 29 1.75 6.65 10.72
C SER A 29 3.02 7.16 10.06
N VAL A 30 3.93 7.70 10.87
CA VAL A 30 5.14 8.35 10.36
C VAL A 30 6.18 7.33 9.87
N HIS A 31 6.20 6.10 10.42
CA HIS A 31 7.34 5.18 10.28
C HIS A 31 7.01 3.71 9.95
N ASN A 32 5.83 3.40 9.42
CA ASN A 32 5.48 2.02 9.09
C ASN A 32 5.30 1.83 7.57
N VAL A 33 6.40 1.50 6.89
CA VAL A 33 6.40 1.04 5.50
C VAL A 33 6.32 -0.47 5.47
N GLN A 34 5.43 -1.01 4.66
CA GLN A 34 5.19 -2.45 4.52
C GLN A 34 5.37 -2.85 3.06
N LEU A 35 5.98 -4.02 2.82
CA LEU A 35 6.07 -4.63 1.52
C LEU A 35 4.95 -5.66 1.39
N VAL A 36 4.06 -5.50 0.42
CA VAL A 36 2.89 -6.36 0.19
C VAL A 36 2.75 -6.70 -1.28
N HIS A 37 2.05 -7.78 -1.61
CA HIS A 37 1.74 -8.10 -3.00
C HIS A 37 0.51 -7.31 -3.48
N LEU A 38 0.50 -6.87 -4.74
CA LEU A 38 -0.59 -6.07 -5.31
C LEU A 38 -1.96 -6.74 -5.20
N SER A 39 -2.01 -8.08 -5.23
CA SER A 39 -3.27 -8.83 -5.06
C SER A 39 -3.90 -8.73 -3.67
N GLU A 40 -3.14 -8.29 -2.67
CA GLU A 40 -3.62 -8.08 -1.31
C GLU A 40 -4.27 -6.70 -1.12
N LEU A 41 -4.08 -5.82 -2.11
CA LEU A 41 -4.59 -4.45 -2.08
C LEU A 41 -5.96 -4.35 -2.73
N LYS A 42 -6.78 -3.44 -2.21
CA LYS A 42 -8.02 -3.03 -2.83
C LYS A 42 -7.94 -1.55 -3.19
N ASN A 43 -8.27 -1.21 -4.43
CA ASN A 43 -8.33 0.17 -4.87
C ASN A 43 -9.52 0.87 -4.19
N LEU A 44 -9.27 2.06 -3.68
CA LEU A 44 -10.32 2.97 -3.24
C LEU A 44 -10.86 3.70 -4.48
N THR A 45 -11.86 3.10 -5.15
CA THR A 45 -12.72 3.82 -6.11
C THR A 45 -13.62 4.83 -5.42
#